data_AF-Q9GP21-F1
#
_entry.id   AF-Q9GP21-F1
#
_cell.length_a   1.000
_cell.length_b   1.000
_cell.length_c   1.000
_cell.angle_alpha   90.00
_cell.angle_beta   90.00
_cell.angle_gamma   90.00
#
_symmetry.space_group_name_H-M   'P 1'
#
loop_
_entity.id
_entity.type
_entity.pdbx_description
1 polymer ?
#
loop_
_entity_poly.entity_id
_entity_poly.type
_entity_poly.pdbx_seq_one_letter_code
_entity_poly.pdbx_strand_id
1 'polypeptide(L)'
;MPTFLFLAAVCLLVADASPPPKTNTKLEKGPASAGNAESTPGLPPQNRWDTDAHHKDLTLTDGLIVQNNGKDKEWRYVFAKQSIPKDGIFYYEVKILEKGTRVQIGLATKQMPLDKPVGWSEGTYAYASAGYFWGHKDSKCTIGTANGRPYIKGPWFGNGDVIGCGVDFANRQIFYTKNGQRLITTELHVDSAAKLYPCVSMFMPGTKIEANFGPF
;
A
#
# COMPACT_ATOMS: atom_id res chain seq x y z
N MET A 1 -41.73 -26.04 -40.85
CA MET A 1 -41.17 -25.43 -39.62
C MET A 1 -40.60 -26.55 -38.76
N PRO A 2 -39.44 -26.39 -38.11
CA PRO A 2 -38.14 -25.94 -38.58
C PRO A 2 -37.12 -27.10 -38.71
N THR A 3 -36.05 -26.78 -39.41
CA THR A 3 -34.82 -27.55 -39.64
C THR A 3 -33.99 -27.70 -38.37
N PHE A 4 -33.46 -28.90 -38.10
CA PHE A 4 -32.28 -29.07 -37.25
C PHE A 4 -31.31 -30.06 -37.91
N LEU A 5 -30.25 -29.51 -38.50
CA LEU A 5 -29.05 -30.26 -38.88
C LEU A 5 -28.35 -30.72 -37.59
N PHE A 6 -28.16 -32.01 -37.41
CA PHE A 6 -27.12 -32.54 -36.54
C PHE A 6 -25.83 -32.65 -37.35
N LEU A 7 -24.92 -31.70 -37.20
CA LEU A 7 -23.53 -31.86 -37.59
C LEU A 7 -22.83 -32.66 -36.48
N ALA A 8 -22.59 -33.95 -36.71
CA ALA A 8 -21.63 -34.71 -35.92
C ALA A 8 -20.24 -34.54 -36.56
N ALA A 9 -19.44 -33.61 -36.03
CA ALA A 9 -18.03 -33.51 -36.38
C ALA A 9 -17.22 -34.46 -35.48
N VAL A 10 -16.66 -35.48 -36.10
CA VAL A 10 -15.66 -36.38 -35.54
C VAL A 10 -14.36 -35.60 -35.36
N CYS A 11 -13.88 -35.44 -34.13
CA CYS A 11 -12.50 -35.03 -33.86
C CYS A 11 -11.79 -36.18 -33.15
N LEU A 12 -10.77 -36.72 -33.84
CA LEU A 12 -9.85 -37.74 -33.36
C LEU A 12 -9.10 -37.25 -32.10
N LEU A 13 -9.17 -38.04 -31.03
CA LEU A 13 -8.23 -37.98 -29.92
C LEU A 13 -6.94 -38.67 -30.37
N VAL A 14 -5.90 -37.89 -30.64
CA VAL A 14 -4.52 -38.40 -30.66
C VAL A 14 -4.02 -38.35 -29.21
N ALA A 15 -3.93 -39.53 -28.60
CA ALA A 15 -3.25 -39.73 -27.33
C ALA A 15 -1.74 -39.74 -27.61
N ASP A 16 -1.02 -38.75 -27.10
CA ASP A 16 0.44 -38.79 -27.05
C ASP A 16 0.90 -39.12 -25.63
N ALA A 17 1.61 -40.24 -25.52
CA ALA A 17 2.03 -40.86 -24.28
C ALA A 17 3.35 -40.25 -23.82
N SER A 18 3.29 -39.30 -22.89
CA SER A 18 4.48 -38.83 -22.17
C SER A 18 4.70 -39.69 -20.90
N PRO A 19 5.92 -40.22 -20.67
CA PRO A 19 6.21 -41.11 -19.55
C PRO A 19 6.24 -40.38 -18.20
N PRO A 20 5.92 -41.08 -17.09
CA PRO A 20 5.93 -40.48 -15.76
C PRO A 20 7.35 -40.11 -15.30
N PRO A 21 7.55 -38.99 -14.60
CA PRO A 21 8.86 -38.59 -14.11
C PRO A 21 9.34 -39.56 -13.01
N LYS A 22 10.57 -40.05 -13.17
CA LYS A 22 11.26 -40.94 -12.23
C LYS A 22 11.65 -40.20 -10.96
N THR A 23 11.31 -40.77 -9.82
CA THR A 23 11.83 -40.43 -8.50
C THR A 23 13.33 -40.69 -8.43
N ASN A 24 14.12 -39.66 -8.13
CA ASN A 24 15.50 -39.81 -7.69
C ASN A 24 15.71 -38.95 -6.44
N THR A 25 15.81 -39.63 -5.30
CA THR A 25 16.23 -39.10 -4.02
C THR A 25 17.72 -38.75 -4.09
N LYS A 26 18.07 -37.47 -4.02
CA LYS A 26 19.38 -37.02 -3.55
C LYS A 26 19.20 -35.76 -2.71
N LEU A 27 19.22 -35.95 -1.40
CA LEU A 27 19.30 -34.89 -0.41
C LEU A 27 20.73 -34.33 -0.46
N GLU A 28 20.96 -33.26 -1.22
CA GLU A 28 22.20 -32.48 -1.10
C GLU A 28 22.00 -31.38 -0.05
N LYS A 29 22.62 -31.61 1.10
CA LYS A 29 22.72 -30.68 2.22
C LYS A 29 23.71 -29.57 1.80
N GLY A 30 23.19 -28.50 1.20
CA GLY A 30 23.96 -27.27 1.00
C GLY A 30 24.41 -26.68 2.34
N PRO A 31 25.60 -26.05 2.42
CA PRO A 31 26.13 -25.58 3.69
C PRO A 31 25.20 -24.53 4.30
N ALA A 32 24.82 -24.76 5.55
CA ALA A 32 24.22 -23.74 6.40
C ALA A 32 25.23 -22.61 6.56
N SER A 33 25.08 -21.55 5.77
CA SER A 33 25.76 -20.29 6.04
C SER A 33 25.01 -19.60 7.17
N ALA A 34 25.39 -19.92 8.41
CA ALA A 34 25.28 -18.99 9.52
C ALA A 34 26.21 -17.81 9.22
N GLY A 35 25.74 -16.91 8.36
CA GLY A 35 26.35 -15.60 8.17
C GLY A 35 25.63 -14.65 9.11
N ASN A 36 26.33 -14.20 10.16
CA ASN A 36 25.95 -13.00 10.89
C ASN A 36 25.74 -11.90 9.84
N ALA A 37 24.50 -11.43 9.69
CA ALA A 37 24.23 -10.22 8.94
C ALA A 37 24.83 -9.07 9.73
N GLU A 38 26.10 -8.81 9.44
CA GLU A 38 26.80 -7.60 9.84
C GLU A 38 25.98 -6.44 9.29
N SER A 39 25.37 -5.69 10.20
CA SER A 39 24.58 -4.52 9.89
C SER A 39 25.47 -3.53 9.15
N THR A 40 25.40 -3.51 7.83
CA THR A 40 25.90 -2.39 7.05
C THR A 40 25.25 -1.14 7.66
N PRO A 41 26.01 -0.12 8.10
CA PRO A 41 25.41 1.12 8.58
C PRO A 41 24.53 1.64 7.44
N GLY A 42 23.22 1.45 7.58
CA GLY A 42 22.26 1.79 6.53
C GLY A 42 22.40 3.26 6.21
N LEU A 43 22.36 3.60 4.92
CA LEU A 43 22.23 5.00 4.51
C LEU A 43 21.08 5.63 5.30
N PRO A 44 21.24 6.86 5.81
CA PRO A 44 20.18 7.52 6.56
C PRO A 44 18.92 7.56 5.71
N PRO A 45 17.73 7.40 6.32
CA PRO A 45 16.48 7.41 5.57
C PRO A 45 16.35 8.72 4.81
N GLN A 46 15.96 8.65 3.53
CA GLN A 46 15.90 9.83 2.66
C GLN A 46 14.84 10.83 3.13
N ASN A 47 13.85 10.36 3.88
CA ASN A 47 12.79 11.15 4.48
C ASN A 47 12.47 10.64 5.90
N ARG A 48 11.67 11.40 6.64
CA ARG A 48 11.18 11.03 7.98
C ARG A 48 9.86 11.72 8.25
N TRP A 49 9.14 11.27 9.26
CA TRP A 49 7.99 12.00 9.78
C TRP A 49 8.39 13.39 10.29
N ASP A 50 7.50 14.34 10.07
CA ASP A 50 7.68 15.74 10.45
C ASP A 50 7.52 15.90 11.96
N THR A 51 8.66 15.87 12.66
CA THR A 51 8.72 16.02 14.13
C THR A 51 8.32 17.41 14.60
N ASP A 52 8.36 18.40 13.72
CA ASP A 52 8.13 19.80 14.08
C ASP A 52 6.65 20.17 13.90
N ALA A 53 5.92 19.41 13.06
CA ALA A 53 4.51 19.64 12.74
C ALA A 53 3.67 18.36 12.81
N HIS A 54 3.44 17.87 14.03
CA HIS A 54 2.57 16.73 14.32
C HIS A 54 1.52 17.06 15.39
N HIS A 55 0.44 16.28 15.42
CA HIS A 55 -0.60 16.43 16.43
C HIS A 55 -0.04 16.12 17.84
N LYS A 56 -0.40 16.91 18.86
CA LYS A 56 0.12 16.81 20.25
C LYS A 56 -0.03 15.42 20.90
N ASP A 57 -0.96 14.62 20.40
CA ASP A 57 -1.26 13.27 20.90
C ASP A 57 -0.46 12.18 20.17
N LEU A 58 0.38 12.55 19.20
CA LEU A 58 1.28 11.64 18.54
C LEU A 58 2.65 11.74 19.19
N THR A 59 3.24 10.59 19.51
CA THR A 59 4.64 10.51 19.90
C THR A 59 5.44 9.94 18.76
N LEU A 60 6.48 10.65 18.34
CA LEU A 60 7.39 10.24 17.28
C LEU A 60 8.71 9.80 17.89
N THR A 61 9.24 8.66 17.43
CA THR A 61 10.54 8.14 17.83
C THR A 61 11.40 7.95 16.59
N ASP A 62 12.62 8.49 16.63
CA ASP A 62 13.61 8.50 15.53
C ASP A 62 13.11 9.07 14.19
N GLY A 63 11.96 9.76 14.21
CA GLY A 63 11.28 10.24 13.01
C GLY A 63 10.68 9.15 12.14
N LEU A 64 10.64 7.88 12.58
CA LEU A 64 10.12 6.75 11.78
C LEU A 64 8.94 6.05 12.45
N ILE A 65 8.95 5.95 13.78
CA ILE A 65 7.88 5.33 14.56
C ILE A 65 6.91 6.41 15.01
N VAL A 66 5.62 6.14 14.88
CA VAL A 66 4.55 7.02 15.35
C VAL A 66 3.58 6.21 16.20
N GLN A 67 3.29 6.72 17.39
CA GLN A 67 2.29 6.16 18.28
C GLN A 67 1.20 7.18 18.59
N ASN A 68 -0.06 6.80 18.39
CA ASN A 68 -1.21 7.59 18.81
C ASN A 68 -1.47 7.36 20.30
N ASN A 69 -1.16 8.36 21.12
CA ASN A 69 -1.38 8.37 22.57
C ASN A 69 -2.63 9.17 22.98
N GLY A 70 -3.44 9.60 22.01
CA GLY A 70 -4.72 10.25 22.28
C GLY A 70 -5.67 9.32 23.02
N LYS A 71 -6.51 9.87 23.90
CA LYS A 71 -7.50 9.10 24.68
C LYS A 71 -8.78 8.87 23.88
N ASP A 72 -9.11 9.83 23.02
CA ASP A 72 -10.35 9.84 22.25
C ASP A 72 -10.18 9.20 20.88
N LYS A 73 -11.28 8.60 20.40
CA LYS A 73 -11.41 8.01 19.07
C LYS A 73 -11.60 9.12 18.05
N GLU A 74 -10.47 9.69 17.61
CA GLU A 74 -10.41 10.84 16.71
C GLU A 74 -9.25 10.66 15.73
N TRP A 75 -9.43 11.20 14.52
CA TRP A 75 -8.41 11.17 13.49
C TRP A 75 -7.22 12.03 13.89
N ARG A 76 -6.04 11.43 13.85
CA ARG A 76 -4.75 12.09 13.97
C ARG A 76 -3.92 11.69 12.77
N TYR A 77 -3.05 12.59 12.33
CA TYR A 77 -2.27 12.39 11.12
C TYR A 77 -0.83 12.83 11.34
N VAL A 78 0.03 12.27 10.52
CA VAL A 78 1.44 12.62 10.44
C VAL A 78 1.84 12.71 8.98
N PHE A 79 2.52 13.80 8.64
CA PHE A 79 3.11 14.01 7.32
C PHE A 79 4.60 13.71 7.38
N ALA A 80 5.18 13.24 6.28
CA ALA A 80 6.62 13.28 6.15
C ALA A 80 7.11 14.72 6.00
N LYS A 81 8.39 14.93 6.33
CA LYS A 81 9.04 16.24 6.33
C LYS A 81 9.19 16.78 4.91
N GLN A 82 9.55 15.92 3.96
CA GLN A 82 9.74 16.29 2.55
C GLN A 82 8.60 15.76 1.68
N SER A 83 8.29 16.51 0.61
CA SER A 83 7.39 16.06 -0.44
C SER A 83 8.04 14.95 -1.27
N ILE A 84 7.23 14.13 -1.92
CA ILE A 84 7.71 13.16 -2.91
C ILE A 84 8.34 13.90 -4.11
N PRO A 85 9.32 13.29 -4.82
CA PRO A 85 9.84 13.83 -6.07
C PRO A 85 8.73 13.96 -7.12
N LYS A 86 9.01 14.62 -8.25
CA LYS A 86 8.04 14.81 -9.36
C LYS A 86 8.35 13.95 -10.58
N ASP A 87 9.39 13.16 -10.51
CA ASP A 87 9.94 12.31 -11.55
C ASP A 87 10.38 10.96 -10.98
N GLY A 88 10.57 10.00 -11.89
CA GLY A 88 10.96 8.63 -11.52
C GLY A 88 9.88 7.87 -10.76
N ILE A 89 10.32 7.04 -9.83
CA ILE A 89 9.46 6.22 -8.97
C ILE A 89 9.70 6.65 -7.52
N PHE A 90 8.61 6.96 -6.83
CA PHE A 90 8.61 7.16 -5.39
C PHE A 90 7.99 5.94 -4.70
N TYR A 91 8.54 5.53 -3.55
CA TYR A 91 8.00 4.45 -2.75
C TYR A 91 8.36 4.65 -1.26
N TYR A 92 7.44 4.28 -0.38
CA TYR A 92 7.70 4.13 1.05
C TYR A 92 6.80 3.04 1.63
N GLU A 93 7.20 2.49 2.77
CA GLU A 93 6.41 1.46 3.48
C GLU A 93 6.03 1.89 4.87
N VAL A 94 4.93 1.32 5.36
CA VAL A 94 4.45 1.48 6.74
C VAL A 94 4.12 0.10 7.29
N LYS A 95 4.83 -0.30 8.34
CA LYS A 95 4.53 -1.49 9.13
C LYS A 95 3.53 -1.14 10.23
N ILE A 96 2.49 -1.95 10.35
CA ILE A 96 1.49 -1.81 11.40
C ILE A 96 1.94 -2.58 12.63
N LEU A 97 2.37 -1.87 13.67
CA LEU A 97 2.89 -2.51 14.89
C LEU A 97 1.74 -2.86 15.85
N GLU A 98 0.83 -1.92 16.10
CA GLU A 98 -0.27 -2.10 17.06
C GLU A 98 -1.55 -1.40 16.59
N LYS A 99 -2.70 -1.97 16.97
CA LYS A 99 -4.07 -1.45 16.70
C LYS A 99 -4.26 -0.89 15.29
N GLY A 100 -4.01 -1.75 14.32
CA GLY A 100 -4.07 -1.53 12.87
C GLY A 100 -5.44 -1.32 12.25
N THR A 101 -6.48 -1.05 13.04
CA THR A 101 -7.81 -0.77 12.51
C THR A 101 -8.01 0.73 12.36
N ARG A 102 -8.73 1.15 11.32
CA ARG A 102 -8.97 2.57 10.98
C ARG A 102 -7.66 3.34 10.80
N VAL A 103 -6.77 2.75 10.00
CA VAL A 103 -5.53 3.37 9.52
C VAL A 103 -5.67 3.66 8.03
N GLN A 104 -5.21 4.82 7.57
CA GLN A 104 -5.17 5.19 6.16
C GLN A 104 -3.76 5.63 5.78
N ILE A 105 -3.17 5.00 4.77
CA ILE A 105 -1.79 5.23 4.33
C ILE A 105 -1.83 5.78 2.91
N GLY A 106 -1.19 6.92 2.68
CA GLY A 106 -1.03 7.42 1.32
C GLY A 106 -0.41 8.80 1.22
N LEU A 107 -0.97 9.62 0.35
CA LEU A 107 -0.39 10.88 -0.07
C LEU A 107 -1.38 12.02 0.10
N ALA A 108 -0.90 13.13 0.67
CA ALA A 108 -1.72 14.31 0.89
C ALA A 108 -0.94 15.60 0.59
N THR A 109 -1.70 16.65 0.30
CA THR A 109 -1.17 18.02 0.30
C THR A 109 -1.16 18.54 1.73
N LYS A 110 -0.26 19.49 2.04
CA LYS A 110 -0.26 20.16 3.37
C LYS A 110 -1.50 21.05 3.59
N GLN A 111 -2.32 21.27 2.56
CA GLN A 111 -3.60 21.97 2.63
C GLN A 111 -4.78 21.05 3.02
N MET A 112 -4.55 19.75 3.20
CA MET A 112 -5.59 18.81 3.64
C MET A 112 -6.23 19.30 4.95
N PRO A 113 -7.56 19.40 5.04
CA PRO A 113 -8.27 19.69 6.29
C PRO A 113 -7.89 18.69 7.39
N LEU A 114 -7.60 19.20 8.58
CA LEU A 114 -7.05 18.42 9.70
C LEU A 114 -8.11 17.65 10.49
N ASP A 115 -9.39 17.87 10.18
CA ASP A 115 -10.56 17.16 10.72
C ASP A 115 -10.92 15.90 9.93
N LYS A 116 -10.22 15.64 8.82
CA LYS A 116 -10.47 14.52 7.91
C LYS A 116 -9.21 13.68 7.69
N PRO A 117 -9.35 12.36 7.51
CA PRO A 117 -8.20 11.53 7.23
C PRO A 117 -7.79 11.59 5.74
N VAL A 118 -6.57 11.16 5.45
CA VAL A 118 -6.00 11.14 4.09
C VAL A 118 -6.87 10.30 3.13
N GLY A 119 -7.17 10.84 1.94
CA GLY A 119 -8.06 10.22 0.94
C GLY A 119 -9.48 10.80 0.94
N TRP A 120 -9.92 11.43 2.03
CA TRP A 120 -11.26 12.04 2.15
C TRP A 120 -11.34 13.48 1.65
N SER A 121 -10.23 14.04 1.21
CA SER A 121 -10.15 15.39 0.66
C SER A 121 -9.63 15.38 -0.77
N GLU A 122 -10.00 16.39 -1.56
CA GLU A 122 -9.47 16.56 -2.90
C GLU A 122 -7.93 16.67 -2.91
N GLY A 123 -7.30 16.09 -3.93
CA GLY A 123 -5.84 16.04 -4.04
C GLY A 123 -5.16 15.11 -3.03
N THR A 124 -5.91 14.25 -2.34
CA THR A 124 -5.37 13.23 -1.42
C THR A 124 -5.77 11.82 -1.86
N TYR A 125 -4.89 10.85 -1.59
CA TYR A 125 -5.01 9.45 -2.02
C TYR A 125 -4.65 8.53 -0.86
N ALA A 126 -5.40 7.45 -0.66
CA ALA A 126 -5.11 6.55 0.47
C ALA A 126 -5.56 5.12 0.25
N TYR A 127 -4.84 4.21 0.89
CA TYR A 127 -5.26 2.84 1.15
C TYR A 127 -5.66 2.71 2.62
N ALA A 128 -6.94 2.45 2.85
CA ALA A 128 -7.53 2.28 4.18
C ALA A 128 -7.47 0.82 4.64
N SER A 129 -7.25 0.60 5.94
CA SER A 129 -7.14 -0.73 6.56
C SER A 129 -8.37 -1.62 6.33
N ALA A 130 -9.54 -1.00 6.12
CA ALA A 130 -10.79 -1.66 5.77
C ALA A 130 -10.86 -2.14 4.30
N GLY A 131 -9.77 -2.04 3.54
CA GLY A 131 -9.67 -2.48 2.17
C GLY A 131 -10.33 -1.55 1.16
N TYR A 132 -10.07 -0.26 1.29
CA TYR A 132 -10.56 0.73 0.33
C TYR A 132 -9.43 1.63 -0.16
N PHE A 133 -9.34 1.79 -1.48
CA PHE A 133 -8.53 2.82 -2.11
C PHE A 133 -9.38 4.07 -2.32
N TRP A 134 -8.89 5.22 -1.85
CA TRP A 134 -9.60 6.49 -1.83
C TRP A 134 -8.93 7.51 -2.73
N GLY A 135 -9.76 8.36 -3.33
CA GLY A 135 -9.29 9.61 -3.94
C GLY A 135 -8.86 9.50 -5.40
N HIS A 136 -9.18 8.38 -6.05
CA HIS A 136 -8.96 8.17 -7.48
C HIS A 136 -10.25 8.49 -8.24
N LYS A 137 -10.16 9.35 -9.26
CA LYS A 137 -11.30 9.67 -10.16
C LYS A 137 -11.93 8.40 -10.74
N ASP A 138 -13.21 8.52 -11.13
CA ASP A 138 -14.12 7.46 -11.56
C ASP A 138 -13.45 6.34 -12.36
N SER A 139 -12.88 5.40 -11.60
CA SER A 139 -12.40 4.12 -12.07
C SER A 139 -13.61 3.27 -12.41
N LYS A 140 -13.48 2.38 -13.41
CA LYS A 140 -14.52 1.39 -13.72
C LYS A 140 -14.78 0.44 -12.54
N CYS A 141 -13.84 0.37 -11.61
CA CYS A 141 -13.91 -0.42 -10.39
C CYS A 141 -14.42 0.37 -9.17
N THR A 142 -14.88 1.61 -9.34
CA THR A 142 -15.49 2.38 -8.25
C THR A 142 -16.74 1.65 -7.74
N ILE A 143 -16.78 1.36 -6.44
CA ILE A 143 -17.90 0.63 -5.82
C ILE A 143 -18.84 1.54 -5.03
N GLY A 144 -18.50 2.83 -4.91
CA GLY A 144 -19.35 3.81 -4.27
C GLY A 144 -18.61 5.12 -3.98
N THR A 145 -19.32 6.03 -3.34
CA THR A 145 -18.81 7.34 -2.90
C THR A 145 -19.09 7.55 -1.42
N ALA A 146 -18.12 8.04 -0.66
CA ALA A 146 -18.33 8.51 0.71
C ALA A 146 -17.56 9.81 0.94
N ASN A 147 -18.12 10.74 1.71
CA ASN A 147 -17.56 12.08 1.92
C ASN A 147 -17.24 12.83 0.61
N GLY A 148 -18.03 12.58 -0.45
CA GLY A 148 -17.81 13.16 -1.78
C GLY A 148 -16.60 12.57 -2.53
N ARG A 149 -16.02 11.46 -2.06
CA ARG A 149 -14.87 10.79 -2.69
C ARG A 149 -15.24 9.38 -3.14
N PRO A 150 -14.93 8.99 -4.39
CA PRO A 150 -15.08 7.62 -4.85
C PRO A 150 -14.09 6.70 -4.12
N TYR A 151 -14.48 5.44 -3.97
CA TYR A 151 -13.61 4.40 -3.43
C TYR A 151 -13.72 3.09 -4.20
N ILE A 152 -12.60 2.39 -4.23
CA ILE A 152 -12.42 1.11 -4.92
C ILE A 152 -12.09 0.05 -3.86
N LYS A 153 -12.55 -1.18 -4.07
CA LYS A 153 -12.28 -2.28 -3.14
C LYS A 153 -10.83 -2.78 -3.30
N GLY A 154 -10.15 -2.93 -2.18
CA GLY A 154 -8.86 -3.59 -2.04
C GLY A 154 -8.89 -4.66 -0.94
N PRO A 155 -7.78 -5.37 -0.71
CA PRO A 155 -7.67 -6.31 0.40
C PRO A 155 -7.63 -5.57 1.75
N TRP A 156 -7.96 -6.25 2.85
CA TRP A 156 -7.86 -5.65 4.18
C TRP A 156 -6.41 -5.74 4.68
N PHE A 157 -6.02 -4.86 5.61
CA PHE A 157 -4.76 -4.97 6.34
C PHE A 157 -4.90 -4.62 7.81
N GLY A 158 -3.96 -5.08 8.63
CA GLY A 158 -3.95 -4.84 10.07
C GLY A 158 -2.59 -5.12 10.70
N ASN A 159 -2.59 -5.48 11.99
CA ASN A 159 -1.36 -5.71 12.75
C ASN A 159 -0.42 -6.70 12.06
N GLY A 160 0.86 -6.37 12.01
CA GLY A 160 1.92 -7.18 11.40
C GLY A 160 2.08 -6.97 9.89
N ASP A 161 1.07 -6.44 9.19
CA ASP A 161 1.19 -6.16 7.77
C ASP A 161 2.12 -4.97 7.50
N VAL A 162 2.84 -5.05 6.38
CA VAL A 162 3.64 -3.97 5.79
C VAL A 162 2.92 -3.47 4.54
N ILE A 163 2.58 -2.19 4.52
CA ILE A 163 1.85 -1.57 3.43
C ILE A 163 2.75 -0.56 2.73
N GLY A 164 3.06 -0.81 1.47
CA GLY A 164 3.77 0.13 0.63
C GLY A 164 2.81 1.05 -0.11
N CYS A 165 3.25 2.29 -0.33
CA CYS A 165 2.59 3.25 -1.20
C CYS A 165 3.64 3.89 -2.11
N GLY A 166 3.41 3.81 -3.41
CA GLY A 166 4.33 4.34 -4.40
C GLY A 166 3.62 5.04 -5.55
N VAL A 167 4.39 5.85 -6.28
CA VAL A 167 3.94 6.57 -7.47
C VAL A 167 4.97 6.35 -8.55
N ASP A 168 4.50 5.88 -9.70
CA ASP A 168 5.25 5.91 -10.95
C ASP A 168 4.86 7.19 -11.69
N PHE A 169 5.80 8.14 -11.81
CA PHE A 169 5.52 9.42 -12.45
C PHE A 169 5.50 9.34 -13.98
N ALA A 170 5.97 8.26 -14.59
CA ALA A 170 5.92 8.09 -16.05
C ALA A 170 4.48 8.05 -16.57
N ASN A 171 3.58 7.44 -15.80
CA ASN A 171 2.14 7.36 -16.09
C ASN A 171 1.26 7.96 -14.98
N ARG A 172 1.87 8.56 -13.95
CA ARG A 172 1.19 9.09 -12.75
C ARG A 172 0.37 8.04 -12.01
N GLN A 173 0.71 6.76 -12.14
CA GLN A 173 0.03 5.67 -11.47
C GLN A 173 0.47 5.61 -10.01
N ILE A 174 -0.50 5.58 -9.11
CA ILE A 174 -0.26 5.21 -7.71
C ILE A 174 -0.44 3.71 -7.56
N PHE A 175 0.44 3.09 -6.80
CA PHE A 175 0.36 1.66 -6.51
C PHE A 175 0.58 1.41 -5.04
N TYR A 176 0.01 0.30 -4.59
CA TYR A 176 0.12 -0.16 -3.22
C TYR A 176 0.71 -1.56 -3.20
N THR A 177 1.42 -1.87 -2.13
CA THR A 177 1.89 -3.23 -1.85
C THR A 177 1.33 -3.68 -0.50
N LYS A 178 1.16 -4.99 -0.35
CA LYS A 178 0.92 -5.62 0.94
C LYS A 178 1.95 -6.73 1.12
N ASN A 179 2.77 -6.63 2.16
CA ASN A 179 3.82 -7.60 2.50
C ASN A 179 4.73 -7.89 1.29
N GLY A 180 5.19 -6.82 0.62
CA GLY A 180 6.03 -6.88 -0.58
C GLY A 180 5.31 -7.25 -1.87
N GLN A 181 4.04 -7.65 -1.84
CA GLN A 181 3.28 -8.01 -3.04
C GLN A 181 2.50 -6.79 -3.59
N ARG A 182 2.76 -6.42 -4.84
CA ARG A 182 2.04 -5.32 -5.52
C ARG A 182 0.58 -5.70 -5.75
N LEU A 183 -0.32 -4.81 -5.34
CA LEU A 183 -1.76 -4.94 -5.53
C LEU A 183 -2.15 -4.50 -6.94
N ILE A 184 -3.28 -5.00 -7.43
CA ILE A 184 -3.81 -4.59 -8.73
C ILE A 184 -4.41 -3.19 -8.58
N THR A 185 -3.65 -2.18 -9.02
CA THR A 185 -3.98 -0.75 -8.88
C THR A 185 -3.90 -0.02 -10.22
N THR A 186 -4.16 -0.70 -11.33
CA THR A 186 -3.94 -0.18 -12.69
C THR A 186 -4.71 1.09 -12.99
N GLU A 187 -5.87 1.27 -12.38
CA GLU A 187 -6.73 2.45 -12.59
C GLU A 187 -6.48 3.58 -11.58
N LEU A 188 -5.56 3.39 -10.62
CA LEU A 188 -5.30 4.39 -9.60
C LEU A 188 -4.27 5.41 -10.11
N HIS A 189 -4.65 6.68 -10.16
CA HIS A 189 -3.79 7.76 -10.67
C HIS A 189 -3.75 8.96 -9.74
N VAL A 190 -2.61 9.65 -9.75
CA VAL A 190 -2.43 10.97 -9.14
C VAL A 190 -2.87 12.04 -10.14
N ASP A 191 -3.95 12.74 -9.84
CA ASP A 191 -4.48 13.85 -10.65
C ASP A 191 -4.11 15.25 -10.13
N SER A 192 -3.60 15.36 -8.90
CA SER A 192 -3.14 16.61 -8.30
C SER A 192 -1.84 17.12 -8.93
N ALA A 193 -1.75 18.43 -9.14
CA ALA A 193 -0.51 19.12 -9.54
C ALA A 193 0.30 19.66 -8.33
N ALA A 194 -0.28 19.59 -7.12
CA ALA A 194 0.33 20.11 -5.90
C ALA A 194 1.48 19.20 -5.42
N LYS A 195 2.29 19.72 -4.49
CA LYS A 195 3.28 18.90 -3.79
C LYS A 195 2.55 17.90 -2.89
N LEU A 196 2.85 16.62 -3.08
CA LEU A 196 2.32 15.53 -2.27
C LEU A 196 3.37 15.08 -1.26
N TYR A 197 2.89 14.72 -0.08
CA TYR A 197 3.70 14.25 1.04
C TYR A 197 3.16 12.89 1.47
N PRO A 198 4.03 11.92 1.80
CA PRO A 198 3.63 10.74 2.55
C PRO A 198 2.86 11.15 3.79
N CYS A 199 1.72 10.52 4.00
CA CYS A 199 0.79 10.85 5.08
C CYS A 199 0.14 9.58 5.59
N VAL A 200 0.03 9.48 6.92
CA VAL A 200 -0.75 8.42 7.57
C VAL A 200 -1.77 9.06 8.50
N SER A 201 -3.02 8.60 8.43
CA SER A 201 -4.07 8.95 9.37
C SER A 201 -4.45 7.74 10.23
N MET A 202 -4.59 7.96 11.54
CA MET A 202 -4.86 6.93 12.55
C MET A 202 -6.01 7.41 13.45
N PHE A 203 -6.98 6.55 13.69
CA PHE A 203 -8.16 6.91 14.50
C PHE A 203 -8.13 6.32 15.91
N MET A 204 -7.54 5.14 16.09
CA MET A 204 -7.65 4.40 17.34
C MET A 204 -6.55 4.83 18.34
N PRO A 205 -6.90 5.13 19.60
CA PRO A 205 -5.96 5.24 20.70
C PRO A 205 -5.04 4.02 20.78
N GLY A 206 -3.73 4.22 20.81
CA GLY A 206 -2.70 3.19 20.85
C GLY A 206 -2.34 2.57 19.49
N THR A 207 -2.82 3.13 18.36
CA THR A 207 -2.26 2.74 17.05
C THR A 207 -0.78 3.07 17.02
N LYS A 208 0.03 2.11 16.59
CA LYS A 208 1.48 2.27 16.45
C LYS A 208 1.92 1.78 15.09
N ILE A 209 2.71 2.60 14.40
CA ILE A 209 3.23 2.32 13.06
C ILE A 209 4.71 2.63 13.00
N GLU A 210 5.40 2.04 12.03
CA GLU A 210 6.79 2.32 11.70
C GLU A 210 6.91 2.52 10.20
N ALA A 211 7.57 3.60 9.79
CA ALA A 211 7.79 3.91 8.40
C ALA A 211 9.19 3.51 7.94
N ASN A 212 9.27 3.08 6.68
CA ASN A 212 10.52 2.92 5.96
C ASN A 212 10.51 3.86 4.74
N PHE A 213 11.38 4.88 4.80
CA PHE A 213 11.65 5.83 3.71
C PHE A 213 13.02 5.57 3.05
N GLY A 214 13.58 4.37 3.24
CA GLY A 214 14.83 3.94 2.63
C GLY A 214 14.71 3.77 1.11
N PRO A 215 15.84 3.67 0.39
CA PRO A 215 15.84 3.44 -1.05
C PRO A 215 15.13 2.12 -1.40
N PHE A 216 14.36 2.17 -2.48
CA PHE A 216 13.82 1.00 -3.17
C PHE A 216 14.92 0.25 -3.91
#